data_AF-A0A965XA01-F1
#
_entry.id   AF-A0A965XA01-F1
#
_cell.length_a   1.000
_cell.length_b   1.000
_cell.length_c   1.000
_cell.angle_alpha   90.00
_cell.angle_beta   90.00
_cell.angle_gamma   90.00
#
_symmetry.space_group_name_H-M   'P 1'
#
loop_
_entity.id
_entity.type
_entity.pdbx_description
1 polymer ?
#
loop_
_entity_poly.entity_id
_entity_poly.type
_entity_poly.pdbx_seq_one_letter_code
_entity_poly.pdbx_strand_id
1 'polypeptide(L)'
;MTLNNTKLTTAEYATYDGEGNLLSDGVWACTRDGENRLTKMVSTNLTKHIAFEYDYKGRRIAKKVWNNASSLAIPGYGMASIRDAQIG
;
A
#
# COMPACT_ATOMS: atom_id res chain seq x y z
N MET A 1 35.23 14.51 -4.36
CA MET A 1 33.81 14.87 -4.15
C MET A 1 32.99 13.60 -4.35
N THR A 2 32.72 12.89 -3.27
CA THR A 2 32.05 11.57 -3.35
C THR A 2 30.55 11.80 -3.42
N LEU A 3 29.92 11.39 -4.52
CA LEU A 3 28.47 11.48 -4.68
C LEU A 3 27.82 10.32 -3.92
N ASN A 4 27.29 10.62 -2.73
CA ASN A 4 26.39 9.75 -1.99
C ASN A 4 24.98 9.91 -2.56
N ASN A 5 24.69 9.25 -3.68
CA ASN A 5 23.31 9.19 -4.19
C ASN A 5 22.89 7.73 -4.36
N THR A 6 22.79 7.00 -3.25
CA THR A 6 22.03 5.75 -3.21
C THR A 6 20.54 6.07 -3.10
N LYS A 7 19.98 6.78 -4.08
CA LYS A 7 18.59 6.53 -4.42
C LYS A 7 18.65 5.23 -5.20
N LEU A 8 18.31 4.12 -4.54
CA LEU A 8 18.04 2.84 -5.21
C LEU A 8 16.94 3.10 -6.24
N THR A 9 17.34 3.45 -7.46
CA THR A 9 16.43 3.52 -8.60
C THR A 9 16.42 2.14 -9.23
N THR A 10 15.84 1.16 -8.53
CA THR A 10 15.24 0.05 -9.27
C THR A 10 14.27 0.70 -10.22
N ALA A 11 14.45 0.49 -11.53
CA ALA A 11 13.41 0.81 -12.48
C ALA A 11 12.14 0.13 -11.97
N GLU A 12 11.19 0.94 -11.53
CA GLU A 12 9.88 0.55 -11.04
C GLU A 12 9.11 0.00 -12.24
N TYR A 13 9.35 -1.26 -12.59
CA TYR A 13 8.70 -1.90 -13.72
C TYR A 13 7.23 -2.09 -13.36
N ALA A 14 6.39 -1.26 -13.99
CA ALA A 14 4.96 -1.47 -13.95
C ALA A 14 4.61 -2.79 -14.64
N THR A 15 3.85 -3.63 -13.95
CA THR A 15 3.31 -4.88 -14.45
C THR A 15 1.80 -4.75 -14.59
N TYR A 16 1.27 -5.36 -15.65
CA TYR A 16 -0.13 -5.28 -16.00
C TYR A 16 -0.67 -6.69 -16.22
N ASP A 17 -1.97 -6.89 -15.97
CA ASP A 17 -2.65 -8.11 -16.40
C ASP A 17 -2.88 -8.11 -17.92
N GLY A 18 -3.41 -9.22 -18.44
CA GLY A 18 -3.70 -9.37 -19.87
C GLY A 18 -4.73 -8.39 -20.41
N GLU A 19 -5.47 -7.71 -19.54
CA GLU A 19 -6.46 -6.68 -19.88
C GLU A 19 -5.88 -5.25 -19.79
N GLY A 20 -4.58 -5.13 -19.49
CA GLY A 20 -3.84 -3.87 -19.49
C GLY A 20 -3.98 -3.06 -18.19
N ASN A 21 -4.45 -3.67 -17.12
CA ASN A 21 -4.63 -2.97 -15.87
C ASN A 21 -3.45 -3.21 -14.90
N LEU A 22 -3.10 -2.21 -14.10
CA LEU A 22 -1.95 -2.25 -13.21
C LEU A 22 -2.09 -3.33 -12.13
N LEU A 23 -1.08 -4.21 -12.04
CA LEU A 23 -0.89 -5.21 -10.99
C LEU A 23 0.13 -4.75 -9.96
N SER A 24 1.23 -4.15 -10.42
CA SER A 24 2.23 -3.56 -9.54
C SER A 24 3.00 -2.47 -10.26
N ASP A 25 3.33 -1.37 -9.59
CA ASP A 25 4.24 -0.32 -10.08
C ASP A 25 5.66 -0.46 -9.50
N GLY A 26 5.97 -1.56 -8.81
CA GLY A 26 7.25 -1.76 -8.10
C GLY A 26 7.25 -1.25 -6.66
N VAL A 27 6.35 -0.33 -6.31
CA VAL A 27 6.14 0.16 -4.93
C VAL A 27 4.89 -0.45 -4.32
N TRP A 28 3.83 -0.61 -5.11
CA TRP A 28 2.52 -1.07 -4.71
C TRP A 28 2.12 -2.28 -5.54
N ALA A 29 1.70 -3.35 -4.87
CA ALA A 29 0.87 -4.38 -5.45
C ALA A 29 -0.61 -3.95 -5.34
N CYS A 30 -1.33 -3.98 -6.46
CA CYS A 30 -2.69 -3.50 -6.62
C CYS A 30 -3.65 -4.68 -6.85
N THR A 31 -4.81 -4.65 -6.21
CA THR A 31 -5.91 -5.59 -6.46
C THR A 31 -7.15 -4.83 -6.87
N ARG A 32 -7.83 -5.35 -7.88
CA ARG A 32 -9.07 -4.78 -8.41
C ARG A 32 -10.18 -5.80 -8.35
N ASP A 33 -11.42 -5.33 -8.32
CA ASP A 33 -12.60 -6.18 -8.41
C ASP A 33 -13.01 -6.46 -9.87
N GLY A 34 -14.06 -7.25 -10.06
CA GLY A 34 -14.60 -7.58 -11.38
C GLY A 34 -15.22 -6.40 -12.14
N GLU A 35 -15.38 -5.24 -11.51
CA GLU A 35 -15.81 -3.98 -12.15
C GLU A 35 -14.63 -3.06 -12.49
N ASN A 36 -13.40 -3.58 -12.40
CA ASN A 36 -12.15 -2.86 -12.64
C ASN A 36 -11.90 -1.69 -11.67
N ARG A 37 -12.37 -1.80 -10.44
CA ARG A 37 -12.13 -0.79 -9.38
C ARG A 37 -11.05 -1.25 -8.44
N LEU A 38 -10.13 -0.35 -8.06
CA LEU A 38 -9.04 -0.65 -7.14
C LEU A 38 -9.56 -0.86 -5.71
N THR A 39 -9.50 -2.08 -5.19
CA THR A 39 -10.00 -2.42 -3.84
C THR A 39 -8.91 -2.49 -2.80
N LYS A 40 -7.66 -2.76 -3.21
CA LYS A 40 -6.53 -2.96 -2.29
C LYS A 40 -5.21 -2.50 -2.89
N MET A 41 -4.36 -1.93 -2.04
CA MET A 41 -2.94 -1.72 -2.31
C MET A 41 -2.10 -2.23 -1.14
N VAL A 42 -1.02 -2.94 -1.45
CA VAL A 42 -0.03 -3.40 -0.46
C VAL A 42 1.33 -2.92 -0.92
N SER A 43 2.09 -2.25 -0.05
CA SER A 43 3.45 -1.88 -0.41
C SER A 43 4.29 -3.13 -0.60
N THR A 44 5.18 -3.14 -1.59
CA THR A 44 6.02 -4.32 -1.91
C THR A 44 6.94 -4.70 -0.74
N ASN A 45 7.31 -3.73 0.09
CA ASN A 45 8.03 -3.95 1.36
C ASN A 45 7.15 -4.34 2.55
N LEU A 46 5.84 -4.56 2.35
CA LEU A 46 4.85 -4.98 3.34
C LEU A 46 4.69 -4.07 4.58
N THR A 47 5.16 -2.82 4.48
CA THR A 47 5.06 -1.81 5.56
C THR A 47 3.74 -1.05 5.56
N LYS A 48 2.98 -1.08 4.46
CA LYS A 48 1.69 -0.39 4.36
C LYS A 48 0.66 -1.20 3.58
N HIS A 49 -0.57 -1.15 4.05
CA HIS A 49 -1.75 -1.70 3.37
C HIS A 49 -2.83 -0.63 3.30
N ILE A 50 -3.54 -0.56 2.18
CA ILE A 50 -4.64 0.36 1.92
C ILE A 50 -5.81 -0.45 1.35
N ALA A 51 -7.01 -0.23 1.87
CA ALA A 51 -8.25 -0.76 1.33
C ALA A 51 -9.19 0.38 0.92
N PHE A 52 -9.90 0.18 -0.18
CA PHE A 52 -10.90 1.12 -0.69
C PHE A 52 -12.26 0.46 -0.74
N GLU A 53 -13.28 1.23 -0.37
CA GLU A 53 -14.67 0.78 -0.42
C GLU A 53 -15.46 1.69 -1.35
N TYR A 54 -16.43 1.10 -2.04
CA TYR A 54 -17.24 1.76 -3.06
C TYR A 54 -18.71 1.55 -2.75
N ASP A 55 -19.54 2.55 -3.06
CA ASP A 55 -20.98 2.37 -3.06
C ASP A 55 -21.47 1.65 -4.32
N TYR A 56 -22.77 1.36 -4.38
CA TYR A 56 -23.40 0.68 -5.51
C TYR A 56 -23.36 1.48 -6.83
N LYS A 57 -22.98 2.76 -6.80
CA LYS A 57 -22.80 3.61 -7.99
C LYS A 57 -21.33 3.68 -8.43
N GLY A 58 -20.44 2.91 -7.80
CA GLY A 58 -19.01 2.91 -8.10
C GLY A 58 -18.25 4.13 -7.56
N ARG A 59 -18.83 4.91 -6.66
CA ARG A 59 -18.16 6.04 -6.02
C ARG A 59 -17.39 5.54 -4.80
N ARG A 60 -16.12 5.94 -4.66
CA ARG A 60 -15.30 5.57 -3.50
C ARG A 60 -15.81 6.28 -2.24
N ILE A 61 -16.22 5.51 -1.24
CA ILE A 61 -16.79 6.01 0.03
C ILE A 61 -15.85 5.88 1.23
N ALA A 62 -14.81 5.02 1.14
CA ALA A 62 -13.81 4.93 2.19
C ALA A 62 -12.40 4.65 1.64
N LYS A 63 -11.41 5.08 2.43
CA LYS A 63 -10.01 4.71 2.31
C LYS A 63 -9.49 4.38 3.70
N LYS A 64 -9.12 3.13 3.93
CA LYS A 64 -8.56 2.66 5.18
C LYS A 64 -7.07 2.39 4.99
N VAL A 65 -6.23 2.90 5.87
CA VAL A 65 -4.76 2.81 5.77
C VAL A 65 -4.22 2.17 7.04
N TRP A 66 -3.38 1.16 6.88
CA TRP A 66 -2.66 0.51 7.96
C TRP A 66 -1.17 0.57 7.71
N ASN A 67 -0.41 1.00 8.72
CA ASN A 67 1.04 0.88 8.71
C ASN A 67 1.39 -0.37 9.50
N ASN A 68 2.11 -1.29 8.88
CA ASN A 68 2.78 -2.35 9.61
C ASN A 68 3.99 -1.70 10.27
N ALA A 69 3.84 -1.28 11.53
CA ALA A 69 4.98 -0.85 12.31
C ALA A 69 5.91 -2.06 12.39
N SER A 70 7.09 -1.96 11.77
CA SER A 70 8.19 -2.84 12.11
C SER A 70 8.45 -2.60 13.59
N SER A 71 7.92 -3.47 14.45
CA SER A 71 8.23 -3.44 15.87
C SER A 71 9.72 -3.64 15.96
N LEU A 72 10.48 -2.57 16.21
CA LEU A 72 11.77 -2.70 16.86
C LEU A 72 11.42 -3.28 18.24
N ALA A 73 11.41 -4.61 18.32
CA ALA A 73 11.20 -5.32 19.56
C ALA A 73 12.40 -5.03 20.45
N ILE A 74 12.34 -3.93 21.20
CA ILE A 74 13.16 -3.77 22.38
C ILE A 74 12.62 -4.80 23.39
N PRO A 75 13.41 -5.79 23.83
CA PRO A 75 12.93 -6.76 24.81
C PRO A 75 12.52 -6.00 26.07
N GLY A 76 11.23 -5.97 26.38
CA GLY A 76 10.70 -5.34 27.60
C GLY A 76 9.64 -4.26 27.41
N TYR A 77 9.38 -3.79 26.19
CA TYR A 77 8.20 -2.97 25.91
C TYR A 77 7.49 -3.59 24.72
N GLY A 78 6.33 -4.20 24.99
CA GLY A 78 5.40 -4.56 23.92
C GLY A 78 4.89 -3.33 23.18
N MET A 79 3.82 -3.53 22.42
CA MET A 79 3.03 -2.51 21.71
C MET A 79 3.63 -2.14 20.33
N ALA A 80 2.85 -1.98 19.25
CA ALA A 80 1.62 -1.21 19.24
C ALA A 80 0.62 -1.72 18.19
N SER A 81 -0.56 -2.14 18.67
CA SER A 81 -1.80 -1.78 17.99
C SER A 81 -1.92 -0.26 18.13
N ILE A 82 -1.49 0.45 17.09
CA ILE A 82 -1.78 1.88 16.92
C ILE A 82 -3.27 2.00 16.66
N ARG A 83 -4.02 2.11 17.76
CA ARG A 83 -5.43 2.49 17.78
C ARG A 83 -5.59 3.85 17.11
N ASP A 84 -6.54 3.89 16.20
CA ASP A 84 -7.34 5.04 15.76
C ASP A 84 -6.64 6.28 15.19
N ALA A 85 -6.87 6.48 13.89
CA ALA A 85 -7.15 7.80 13.33
C ALA A 85 -8.28 7.67 12.30
N GLN A 86 -9.50 7.44 12.78
CA GLN A 86 -10.68 8.06 12.17
C GLN A 86 -10.86 9.43 12.81
N ILE A 87 -10.99 10.47 11.97
CA ILE A 87 -11.72 11.76 12.09
C ILE A 87 -10.91 12.88 11.40
N GLY A 88 -11.46 13.71 10.52
CA GLY A 88 -12.83 13.87 10.05
C GLY A 88 -12.88 14.58 8.70
#